data_AF-A0A7J7IE96-F1
#
_entry.id   AF-A0A7J7IE96-F1
#
_cell.length_a   1.000
_cell.length_b   1.000
_cell.length_c   1.000
_cell.angle_alpha   90.00
_cell.angle_beta   90.00
_cell.angle_gamma   90.00
#
_symmetry.space_group_name_H-M   'P 1'
#
loop_
_entity.id
_entity.type
_entity.pdbx_description
1 polymer ?
#
loop_
_entity_poly.entity_id
_entity_poly.type
_entity_poly.pdbx_seq_one_letter_code
_entity_poly.pdbx_strand_id
1 'polypeptide(L)'
;MSYLTQYPGVGPKTAACVAMFTLGRDDIFPVDTHIYRVGKRLGWVPTTRTREQAQEDLESLIPNPLHYPMHLLMIRHGREVCSAQVPRCEACKLADLGCPSAKSNQTAGHSSQRRTVHDGSGDAMINPKRLDQKKDIQDETEHKET
;
A
#
# COMPACT_ATOMS: atom_id res chain seq x y z
N MET A 1 -8.90 19.05 13.90
CA MET A 1 -10.17 18.37 13.55
C MET A 1 -11.43 19.10 14.00
N SER A 2 -11.45 19.74 15.17
CA SER A 2 -12.67 20.29 15.79
C SER A 2 -13.37 21.41 15.04
N TYR A 3 -12.72 22.13 14.12
CA TYR A 3 -13.35 23.22 13.36
C TYR A 3 -14.40 22.71 12.37
N LEU A 4 -14.05 21.72 11.55
CA LEU A 4 -14.93 21.19 10.50
C LEU A 4 -16.16 20.47 11.07
N THR A 5 -16.02 19.81 12.22
CA THR A 5 -17.11 19.03 12.84
C THR A 5 -18.20 19.88 13.49
N GLN A 6 -18.04 21.20 13.53
CA GLN A 6 -19.06 22.13 14.04
C GLN A 6 -20.20 22.35 13.04
N TYR A 7 -19.97 22.06 11.76
CA TYR A 7 -20.95 22.26 10.71
C TYR A 7 -21.95 21.10 10.66
N PRO A 8 -23.26 21.38 10.56
CA PRO A 8 -24.29 20.34 10.45
C PRO A 8 -24.00 19.39 9.28
N GLY A 9 -23.99 18.08 9.56
CA GLY A 9 -23.72 17.04 8.56
C GLY A 9 -22.23 16.70 8.35
N VAL A 10 -21.30 17.44 8.96
CA VAL A 10 -19.86 17.13 8.90
C VAL A 10 -19.45 16.27 10.08
N GLY A 11 -19.45 14.95 9.87
CA GLY A 11 -18.93 13.99 10.85
C GLY A 11 -17.39 13.89 10.84
N PRO A 12 -16.80 13.19 11.83
CA PRO A 12 -15.35 13.02 11.96
C PRO A 12 -14.68 12.47 10.69
N LYS A 13 -15.29 11.49 10.02
CA LYS A 13 -14.79 10.93 8.75
C LYS A 13 -14.72 11.99 7.65
N THR A 14 -15.77 12.79 7.50
CA THR A 14 -15.82 13.83 6.47
C THR A 14 -14.77 14.90 6.74
N ALA A 15 -14.63 15.33 8.00
CA ALA A 15 -13.57 16.24 8.42
C ALA A 15 -12.17 15.68 8.12
N ALA A 16 -11.93 14.39 8.40
CA ALA A 16 -10.67 13.73 8.11
C ALA A 16 -10.38 13.68 6.61
N CYS A 17 -11.37 13.36 5.77
CA CYS A 17 -11.21 13.40 4.32
C CYS A 17 -10.80 14.80 3.84
N VAL A 18 -11.48 15.87 4.29
CA VAL A 18 -11.12 17.24 3.90
C VAL A 18 -9.70 17.59 4.35
N ALA A 19 -9.32 17.22 5.58
CA ALA A 19 -7.98 17.47 6.10
C ALA A 19 -6.89 16.81 5.24
N MET A 20 -7.05 15.54 4.89
CA MET A 20 -6.04 14.82 4.10
C MET A 20 -6.05 15.25 2.63
N PHE A 21 -7.23 15.25 1.97
CA PHE A 21 -7.32 15.45 0.51
C PHE A 21 -7.19 16.91 0.08
N THR A 22 -7.63 17.85 0.90
CA THR A 22 -7.72 19.27 0.51
C THR A 22 -6.71 20.12 1.25
N LEU A 23 -6.48 19.86 2.54
CA LEU A 23 -5.55 20.64 3.36
C LEU A 23 -4.14 20.05 3.40
N GLY A 24 -3.90 18.91 2.72
CA GLY A 24 -2.57 18.29 2.62
C GLY A 24 -2.02 17.75 3.94
N ARG A 25 -2.90 17.43 4.90
CA ARG A 25 -2.50 16.86 6.19
C ARG A 25 -2.19 15.37 6.02
N ASP A 26 -0.94 15.00 6.24
CA ASP A 26 -0.43 13.63 6.14
C ASP A 26 -0.33 12.92 7.50
N ASP A 27 -0.68 13.60 8.59
CA ASP A 27 -0.76 13.05 9.94
C ASP A 27 -2.14 12.46 10.28
N ILE A 28 -3.03 12.41 9.29
CA ILE A 28 -4.43 11.99 9.43
C ILE A 28 -4.74 10.90 8.41
N PHE A 29 -5.33 9.78 8.87
CA PHE A 29 -5.70 8.65 8.01
C PHE A 29 -7.22 8.40 8.02
N PRO A 30 -7.99 8.94 7.05
CA PRO A 30 -9.44 8.77 7.04
C PRO A 30 -9.85 7.31 6.83
N VAL A 31 -10.68 6.77 7.72
CA VAL A 31 -11.11 5.36 7.67
C VAL A 31 -12.51 5.21 7.04
N ASP A 32 -12.54 4.70 5.81
CA ASP A 32 -13.77 4.31 5.11
C ASP A 32 -14.24 2.87 5.48
N THR A 33 -15.45 2.49 5.07
CA THR A 33 -16.00 1.13 5.20
C THR A 33 -15.09 0.06 4.60
N HIS A 34 -14.46 0.36 3.46
CA HIS A 34 -13.53 -0.56 2.81
C HIS A 34 -12.24 -0.70 3.61
N ILE A 35 -11.64 0.43 4.01
CA ILE A 35 -10.41 0.48 4.81
C ILE A 35 -10.60 -0.26 6.13
N TYR A 36 -11.67 0.05 6.86
CA TYR A 36 -11.99 -0.58 8.14
C TYR A 36 -12.10 -2.10 8.02
N ARG A 37 -12.83 -2.59 7.01
CA ARG A 37 -12.96 -4.04 6.77
C ARG A 37 -11.63 -4.68 6.40
N VAL A 38 -10.87 -4.06 5.49
CA VAL A 38 -9.56 -4.57 5.05
C VAL A 38 -8.60 -4.61 6.24
N GLY A 39 -8.50 -3.53 7.01
CA GLY A 39 -7.67 -3.44 8.21
C GLY A 39 -8.01 -4.51 9.24
N LYS A 40 -9.31 -4.76 9.50
CA LYS A 40 -9.74 -5.88 10.37
C LYS A 40 -9.36 -7.25 9.83
N ARG A 41 -9.53 -7.47 8.52
CA ARG A 41 -9.20 -8.77 7.89
C ARG A 41 -7.70 -9.05 7.85
N LEU A 42 -6.88 -8.02 7.72
CA LEU A 42 -5.42 -8.11 7.77
C LEU A 42 -4.88 -8.23 9.20
N GLY A 43 -5.72 -8.03 10.22
CA GLY A 43 -5.30 -8.01 11.63
C GLY A 43 -4.61 -6.72 12.06
N TRP A 44 -4.65 -5.67 11.24
CA TRP A 44 -4.09 -4.36 11.57
C TRP A 44 -4.97 -3.58 12.54
N VAL A 45 -6.29 -3.79 12.44
CA VAL A 45 -7.28 -3.22 13.36
C VAL A 45 -7.89 -4.37 14.16
N PRO A 46 -7.79 -4.36 15.49
CA PRO A 46 -8.45 -5.36 16.34
C PRO A 46 -9.96 -5.44 16.07
N THR A 47 -10.52 -6.65 16.16
CA THR A 47 -11.95 -6.89 15.87
C THR A 47 -12.90 -6.15 16.81
N THR A 48 -12.46 -5.79 18.01
CA THR A 48 -13.22 -5.07 19.04
C THR A 48 -13.25 -3.55 18.84
N ARG A 49 -12.32 -3.00 18.05
CA ARG A 49 -12.18 -1.54 17.86
C ARG A 49 -13.31 -0.98 17.01
N THR A 50 -13.77 0.23 17.33
CA THR A 50 -14.69 1.01 16.49
C THR A 50 -13.97 1.60 15.28
N ARG A 51 -14.70 2.30 14.40
CA ARG A 51 -14.10 2.93 13.22
C ARG A 51 -13.25 4.14 13.58
N GLU A 52 -13.69 4.89 14.57
CA GLU A 52 -13.00 6.06 15.10
C GLU A 52 -11.68 5.62 15.73
N GLN A 53 -11.70 4.54 16.51
CA GLN A 53 -10.49 3.97 17.11
C GLN A 53 -9.57 3.34 16.06
N ALA A 54 -10.13 2.77 14.98
CA ALA A 54 -9.34 2.22 13.88
C ALA A 54 -8.53 3.28 13.14
N GLN A 55 -8.96 4.54 13.17
CA GLN A 55 -8.18 5.64 12.61
C GLN A 55 -6.88 5.82 13.39
N GLU A 56 -6.94 5.89 14.72
CA GLU A 56 -5.77 6.00 15.59
C GLU A 56 -4.81 4.80 15.41
N ASP A 57 -5.37 3.59 15.31
CA ASP A 57 -4.60 2.37 15.08
C ASP A 57 -3.83 2.42 13.76
N LEU A 58 -4.47 2.91 12.68
CA LEU A 58 -3.88 2.97 11.34
C LEU A 58 -2.91 4.15 11.17
N GLU A 59 -3.19 5.30 11.78
CA GLU A 59 -2.27 6.45 11.85
C GLU A 59 -0.96 6.06 12.54
N SER A 60 -1.05 5.27 13.61
CA SER A 60 0.13 4.80 14.34
C SER A 60 0.92 3.72 13.59
N LEU A 61 0.25 2.94 12.74
CA LEU A 61 0.84 1.82 12.00
C LEU A 61 1.48 2.26 10.67
N ILE A 62 0.84 3.19 9.96
CA ILE A 62 1.23 3.60 8.60
C ILE A 62 2.07 4.88 8.70
N PRO A 63 3.28 4.93 8.10
CA PRO A 63 4.05 6.17 8.04
C PRO A 63 3.29 7.31 7.37
N ASN A 64 3.33 8.51 7.94
CA ASN A 64 2.61 9.71 7.44
C ASN A 64 2.73 9.94 5.93
N PRO A 65 3.92 9.87 5.30
CA PRO A 65 4.05 10.08 3.85
C PRO A 65 3.25 9.08 2.99
N LEU A 66 2.86 7.95 3.58
CA LEU A 66 2.10 6.89 2.93
C LEU A 66 0.60 6.99 3.19
N HIS A 67 0.10 7.89 4.04
CA HIS A 67 -1.32 7.95 4.38
C HIS A 67 -2.22 8.14 3.16
N TYR A 68 -1.91 9.12 2.32
CA TYR A 68 -2.66 9.38 1.09
C TYR A 68 -2.65 8.19 0.10
N PRO A 69 -1.48 7.70 -0.37
CA PRO A 69 -1.47 6.58 -1.32
C PRO A 69 -2.06 5.31 -0.70
N MET A 70 -1.82 5.05 0.59
CA MET A 70 -2.35 3.88 1.26
C MET A 70 -3.87 3.92 1.40
N HIS A 71 -4.44 5.08 1.71
CA HIS A 71 -5.89 5.28 1.73
C HIS A 71 -6.51 4.87 0.38
N LEU A 72 -5.99 5.39 -0.74
CA LEU A 72 -6.50 5.08 -2.08
C LEU A 72 -6.36 3.58 -2.42
N LEU A 73 -5.19 2.99 -2.13
CA LEU A 73 -4.93 1.58 -2.40
C LEU A 73 -5.85 0.66 -1.59
N MET A 74 -6.08 0.96 -0.32
CA MET A 74 -6.99 0.18 0.53
C MET A 74 -8.46 0.30 0.08
N ILE A 75 -8.90 1.49 -0.34
CA ILE A 75 -10.24 1.66 -0.94
C ILE A 75 -10.37 0.80 -2.19
N ARG A 76 -9.43 0.93 -3.13
CA ARG A 76 -9.44 0.19 -4.39
C ARG A 76 -9.44 -1.32 -4.14
N HIS A 77 -8.51 -1.79 -3.30
CA HIS A 77 -8.42 -3.20 -2.94
C HIS A 77 -9.70 -3.71 -2.28
N GLY A 78 -10.27 -2.96 -1.34
CA GLY A 78 -11.52 -3.32 -0.67
C GLY A 78 -12.74 -3.30 -1.60
N ARG A 79 -12.71 -2.59 -2.73
CA ARG A 79 -13.78 -2.59 -3.74
C ARG A 79 -13.62 -3.73 -4.73
N GLU A 80 -12.42 -3.92 -5.27
CA GLU A 80 -12.16 -4.79 -6.41
C GLU A 80 -11.83 -6.24 -6.02
N VAL A 81 -11.22 -6.45 -4.85
CA VAL A 81 -10.69 -7.76 -4.42
C VAL A 81 -11.28 -8.20 -3.09
N CYS A 82 -11.10 -7.39 -2.03
CA CYS A 82 -11.52 -7.72 -0.67
C CYS A 82 -12.94 -7.21 -0.38
N SER A 83 -13.90 -7.63 -1.20
CA SER A 83 -15.32 -7.25 -1.09
C SER A 83 -15.95 -7.69 0.24
N ALA A 84 -17.06 -7.08 0.65
CA ALA A 84 -17.69 -7.37 1.93
C ALA A 84 -18.24 -8.80 2.03
N GLN A 85 -18.91 -9.28 0.98
CA GLN A 85 -19.57 -10.57 0.96
C GLN A 85 -18.61 -11.69 0.54
N VAL A 86 -18.18 -11.69 -0.73
CA VAL A 86 -17.34 -12.75 -1.32
C VAL A 86 -16.03 -12.13 -1.80
N PRO A 87 -14.97 -12.10 -0.96
CA PRO A 87 -13.67 -11.60 -1.37
C PRO A 87 -12.99 -12.58 -2.33
N ARG A 88 -12.27 -12.07 -3.33
CA ARG A 88 -11.52 -12.84 -4.33
C ARG A 88 -10.15 -13.24 -3.78
N CYS A 89 -10.13 -14.00 -2.68
CA CYS A 89 -8.88 -14.36 -1.99
C CYS A 89 -7.91 -15.17 -2.86
N GLU A 90 -8.43 -15.99 -3.77
CA GLU A 90 -7.64 -16.77 -4.75
C GLU A 90 -6.81 -15.91 -5.73
N ALA A 91 -7.23 -14.66 -5.98
CA ALA A 91 -6.52 -13.70 -6.82
C ALA A 91 -5.87 -12.57 -6.00
N CYS A 92 -5.89 -12.67 -4.67
CA CYS A 92 -5.46 -11.62 -3.76
C CYS A 92 -3.98 -11.77 -3.41
N LYS A 93 -3.16 -10.79 -3.80
CA LYS A 93 -1.74 -10.77 -3.42
C LYS A 93 -1.50 -10.73 -1.91
N LEU A 94 -2.41 -10.13 -1.14
CA LEU A 94 -2.32 -10.16 0.31
C LEU A 94 -2.62 -11.56 0.87
N ALA A 95 -3.41 -12.39 0.19
CA ALA A 95 -3.59 -13.78 0.56
C ALA A 95 -2.30 -14.59 0.33
N ASP A 96 -1.63 -14.39 -0.80
CA ASP A 96 -0.32 -15.00 -1.09
C ASP A 96 0.73 -14.64 -0.02
N LEU A 97 0.66 -13.42 0.52
CA LEU A 97 1.53 -12.91 1.58
C LEU A 97 1.12 -13.34 3.00
N GLY A 98 0.08 -14.17 3.14
CA GLY A 98 -0.33 -14.72 4.45
C GLY A 98 -1.42 -13.92 5.17
N CYS A 99 -2.35 -13.28 4.45
CA CYS A 99 -3.51 -12.63 5.05
C CYS A 99 -4.27 -13.60 5.99
N PRO A 100 -4.46 -13.25 7.28
CA PRO A 100 -5.04 -14.17 8.26
C PRO A 100 -6.52 -14.48 8.01
N SER A 101 -7.21 -13.63 7.24
CA SER A 101 -8.61 -13.86 6.84
C SER A 101 -8.78 -14.59 5.51
N ALA A 102 -7.69 -14.87 4.79
CA ALA A 102 -7.77 -15.71 3.61
C ALA A 102 -8.07 -17.15 4.06
N LYS A 103 -9.22 -17.68 3.65
CA LYS A 103 -9.51 -19.10 3.86
C LYS A 103 -8.50 -19.88 3.04
N SER A 104 -7.49 -20.42 3.71
CA SER A 104 -6.43 -21.18 3.08
C SER A 104 -7.03 -22.39 2.37
N ASN A 105 -6.89 -22.48 1.05
CA ASN A 105 -6.86 -23.78 0.41
C ASN A 105 -5.45 -24.34 0.66
N GLN A 106 -5.19 -24.82 1.88
CA GLN A 106 -3.95 -25.52 2.16
C GLN A 106 -4.00 -26.86 1.42
N THR A 107 -3.48 -26.88 0.18
CA THR A 107 -2.76 -27.98 -0.48
C THR A 107 -2.58 -27.66 -1.96
N ALA A 108 -1.53 -26.92 -2.29
CA ALA A 108 -0.83 -27.08 -3.56
C ALA A 108 0.64 -26.76 -3.27
N GLY A 109 1.40 -27.81 -2.94
CA GLY A 109 2.83 -27.71 -2.70
C GLY A 109 3.50 -27.04 -3.88
N HIS A 110 4.19 -25.93 -3.61
CA HIS A 110 5.15 -25.35 -4.53
C HIS A 110 6.29 -26.36 -4.63
N SER A 111 6.26 -27.21 -5.66
CA SER A 111 7.40 -28.02 -6.04
C SER A 111 8.54 -27.07 -6.40
N SER A 112 9.46 -26.92 -5.46
CA SER A 112 10.80 -26.41 -5.71
C SER A 112 11.45 -27.35 -6.74
N GLN A 113 11.30 -27.03 -8.03
CA GLN A 113 12.21 -27.54 -9.04
C GLN A 113 13.56 -26.88 -8.81
N ARG A 114 14.32 -27.54 -7.95
CA ARG A 114 15.76 -27.39 -7.79
C ARG A 114 16.39 -27.62 -9.17
N ARG A 115 16.75 -26.53 -9.86
CA ARG A 115 17.60 -26.59 -11.07
C ARG A 115 18.93 -27.21 -10.65
N THR A 116 19.19 -28.43 -11.11
CA THR A 116 20.51 -29.06 -11.04
C THR A 116 21.42 -28.33 -12.04
N VAL A 117 22.47 -27.71 -11.53
CA VAL A 117 23.55 -27.14 -12.35
C VAL A 117 24.36 -28.34 -12.84
N HIS A 118 24.24 -28.68 -14.12
CA HIS A 118 25.16 -29.61 -14.79
C HIS A 118 26.33 -28.79 -15.33
N ASP A 119 27.53 -29.16 -14.92
CA ASP A 119 28.78 -28.76 -15.54
C ASP A 119 28.91 -29.45 -16.91
N GLY A 120 29.47 -28.74 -17.89
CA GLY A 120 29.58 -29.26 -19.24
C GLY A 120 30.09 -28.20 -20.21
N SER A 121 31.39 -28.23 -20.42
CA SER A 121 32.22 -27.36 -21.24
C SER A 121 31.77 -27.19 -22.69
N GLY A 122 32.01 -26.00 -23.26
CA GLY A 122 31.86 -25.74 -24.69
C GLY A 122 32.16 -24.28 -25.05
N ASP A 123 33.40 -24.03 -25.44
CA ASP A 123 33.94 -22.76 -25.93
C ASP A 123 33.19 -22.17 -27.13
N ALA A 124 32.91 -20.87 -27.08
CA ALA A 124 33.00 -19.97 -28.24
C ALA A 124 33.12 -18.50 -27.77
N MET A 125 34.10 -17.81 -28.35
CA MET A 125 34.73 -16.57 -27.95
C MET A 125 34.11 -15.28 -28.55
N ILE A 126 34.43 -14.13 -27.91
CA ILE A 126 34.63 -12.73 -28.44
C ILE A 126 33.36 -11.87 -28.68
N ASN A 127 33.25 -10.59 -28.28
CA ASN A 127 34.13 -9.67 -27.52
C ASN A 127 33.31 -8.50 -26.90
N PRO A 128 33.79 -7.88 -25.81
CA PRO A 128 33.25 -6.69 -25.20
C PRO A 128 33.91 -5.42 -25.75
N LYS A 129 33.12 -4.52 -26.32
CA LYS A 129 33.49 -3.10 -26.48
C LYS A 129 32.25 -2.24 -26.38
N ARG A 130 32.04 -1.64 -25.21
CA ARG A 130 31.68 -0.23 -24.98
C ARG A 130 31.29 -0.05 -23.51
N LEU A 131 32.31 -0.04 -22.67
CA LEU A 131 32.30 0.83 -21.50
C LEU A 131 32.72 2.23 -21.97
N ASP A 132 32.28 3.24 -21.21
CA ASP A 132 32.79 4.61 -21.18
C ASP A 132 32.19 5.62 -22.17
N GLN A 133 31.17 6.32 -21.69
CA GLN A 133 31.22 7.78 -21.56
C GLN A 133 30.27 8.25 -20.44
N LYS A 134 30.85 8.51 -19.26
CA LYS A 134 30.32 9.45 -18.27
C LYS A 134 30.37 10.87 -18.86
N LYS A 135 29.48 11.76 -18.40
CA LYS A 135 29.68 13.19 -18.07
C LYS A 135 28.28 13.82 -17.89
N ASP A 136 27.89 14.10 -16.65
CA ASP A 136 27.92 15.45 -16.04
C ASP A 136 26.63 16.23 -16.36
N ILE A 137 25.69 16.26 -15.41
CA ILE A 137 24.73 17.38 -15.27
C ILE A 137 24.65 17.68 -13.77
N GLN A 138 25.65 18.43 -13.30
CA GLN A 138 25.53 19.31 -12.14
C GLN A 138 25.17 20.70 -12.65
N ASP A 139 24.14 21.27 -12.03
CA ASP A 139 24.10 22.64 -11.51
C ASP A 139 24.53 23.81 -12.41
N GLU A 140 23.56 24.46 -13.06
CA GLU A 140 23.53 25.87 -13.50
C GLU A 140 22.02 26.19 -13.71
N THR A 141 21.37 27.25 -13.19
CA THR A 141 21.78 28.56 -12.71
C THR A 141 20.61 29.20 -11.95
N GLU A 142 20.91 29.85 -10.83
CA GLU A 142 20.11 30.94 -10.26
C GLU A 142 19.95 32.11 -11.26
N HIS A 143 19.01 33.00 -10.93
CA HIS A 143 18.80 34.36 -11.46
C HIS A 143 17.81 34.52 -12.63
N LYS A 144 16.57 34.80 -12.25
CA LYS A 144 15.82 35.96 -12.79
C LYS A 144 15.12 36.68 -11.64
N GLU A 145 15.81 37.70 -11.11
CA GLU A 145 15.18 38.83 -10.44
C GLU A 145 14.46 39.70 -11.48
N THR A 146 13.21 40.07 -11.22
CA THR A 146 12.63 41.43 -11.26
C THR A 146 11.19 41.36 -10.76
#